data_AF-A0A6N3UUX7-F1
#
_entry.id   AF-A0A6N3UUX7-F1
#
_cell.length_a   1.000
_cell.length_b   1.000
_cell.length_c   1.000
_cell.angle_alpha   90.00
_cell.angle_beta   90.00
_cell.angle_gamma   90.00
#
_symmetry.space_group_name_H-M   'P 1'
#
loop_
_entity.id
_entity.type
_entity.pdbx_description
1 polymer ?
#
loop_
_entity_poly.entity_id
_entity_poly.type
_entity_poly.pdbx_seq_one_letter_code
_entity_poly.pdbx_strand_id
1 'polypeptide(L)'
;MKIMIFIEGTTFYTKPVLFLFSKYGYKPIGNAVEVINSLHGKGHDIFLCSYVHRSRYNFIKSVIDFYGIDYTEILCRGKAEKYSDIVERIRPDVLIEDDCKSIGGVKNCCINDVREDIRANIKSIIVPEFSGNDGIIIEIDGGNND
;
A
#
# COMPACT_ATOMS: atom_id res chain seq x y z
N MET A 1 5.82 -4.83 14.11
CA MET A 1 5.95 -3.57 13.33
C MET A 1 4.71 -3.40 12.49
N LYS A 2 4.27 -2.17 12.31
CA LYS A 2 3.18 -1.79 11.41
C LYS A 2 3.77 -1.39 10.06
N ILE A 3 3.33 -2.07 9.01
CA ILE A 3 3.70 -1.79 7.63
C ILE A 3 2.44 -1.36 6.91
N MET A 4 2.45 -0.16 6.35
CA MET A 4 1.34 0.36 5.55
C MET A 4 1.76 0.36 4.07
N ILE A 5 0.92 -0.21 3.22
CA ILE A 5 1.20 -0.39 1.79
C ILE A 5 0.03 0.16 1.00
N PHE A 6 0.29 1.06 0.07
CA PHE A 6 -0.74 1.48 -0.88
C PHE A 6 -1.06 0.36 -1.88
N ILE A 7 -2.33 0.18 -2.24
CA ILE A 7 -2.77 -0.97 -3.03
C ILE A 7 -2.56 -0.70 -4.52
N GLU A 8 -3.15 0.37 -5.05
CA GLU A 8 -3.07 0.69 -6.47
C GLU A 8 -1.69 1.24 -6.84
N GLY A 9 -1.15 0.81 -7.99
CA GLY A 9 0.16 1.26 -8.51
C GLY A 9 1.38 0.65 -7.83
N THR A 10 1.22 0.17 -6.59
CA THR A 10 2.23 -0.55 -5.80
C THR A 10 1.98 -2.06 -5.76
N THR A 11 0.78 -2.50 -5.33
CA THR A 11 0.44 -3.94 -5.18
C THR A 11 -0.29 -4.48 -6.42
N PHE A 12 -1.16 -3.66 -7.03
CA PHE A 12 -1.95 -4.03 -8.19
C PHE A 12 -1.88 -2.99 -9.31
N TYR A 13 -1.85 -3.47 -10.55
CA TYR A 13 -2.33 -2.71 -11.70
C TYR A 13 -3.86 -2.68 -11.71
N THR A 14 -4.43 -1.51 -11.97
CA THR A 14 -5.83 -1.39 -12.39
C THR A 14 -5.91 -1.20 -13.90
N LYS A 15 -6.55 -2.13 -14.61
CA LYS A 15 -6.81 -2.00 -16.05
C LYS A 15 -7.73 -0.81 -16.37
N PRO A 16 -7.82 -0.36 -17.65
CA PRO A 16 -8.66 0.77 -18.06
C PRO A 16 -10.09 0.70 -17.53
N VAL A 17 -10.73 1.88 -17.45
CA VAL A 17 -11.99 2.18 -16.75
C VAL A 17 -13.11 1.13 -16.89
N LEU A 18 -13.16 0.42 -18.02
CA LEU A 18 -14.15 -0.62 -18.29
C LEU A 18 -14.11 -1.83 -17.33
N PHE A 19 -12.98 -2.09 -16.66
CA PHE A 19 -12.81 -3.24 -15.75
C PHE A 19 -12.75 -2.86 -14.26
N LEU A 20 -12.94 -1.58 -13.91
CA LEU A 20 -12.89 -1.10 -12.53
C LEU A 20 -13.88 -1.81 -11.61
N PHE A 21 -14.95 -2.42 -12.14
CA PHE A 21 -15.99 -3.10 -11.36
C PHE A 21 -15.81 -4.62 -11.26
N SER A 22 -14.72 -5.16 -11.79
CA SER A 22 -14.44 -6.60 -11.76
C SER A 22 -13.11 -6.87 -11.09
N LYS A 23 -13.04 -7.94 -10.30
CA LYS A 23 -11.78 -8.38 -9.66
C LYS A 23 -10.67 -8.69 -10.68
N TYR A 24 -11.03 -9.08 -11.91
CA TYR A 24 -10.09 -9.30 -13.01
C TYR A 24 -9.45 -8.01 -13.55
N GLY A 25 -9.97 -6.84 -13.14
CA GLY A 25 -9.37 -5.54 -13.42
C GLY A 25 -8.14 -5.25 -12.56
N TYR A 26 -7.95 -5.98 -11.46
CA TYR A 26 -6.79 -5.91 -10.59
C TYR A 26 -5.83 -7.02 -10.95
N LYS A 27 -4.59 -6.70 -11.29
CA LYS A 27 -3.54 -7.69 -11.56
C LYS A 27 -2.35 -7.42 -10.64
N PRO A 28 -1.90 -8.39 -9.83
CA PRO A 28 -0.73 -8.22 -8.98
C PRO A 28 0.50 -7.75 -9.77
N ILE A 29 1.30 -6.89 -9.16
CA ILE A 29 2.58 -6.44 -9.69
C ILE A 29 3.69 -7.38 -9.18
N GLY A 30 4.46 -7.97 -10.09
CA GLY A 30 5.57 -8.87 -9.73
C GLY A 30 5.16 -9.94 -8.70
N ASN A 31 5.94 -10.03 -7.63
CA ASN A 31 5.74 -10.95 -6.49
C ASN A 31 5.11 -10.25 -5.26
N ALA A 32 4.38 -9.14 -5.43
CA ALA A 32 3.83 -8.36 -4.32
C ALA A 32 3.03 -9.21 -3.31
N VAL A 33 2.20 -10.12 -3.81
CA VAL A 33 1.40 -11.04 -2.97
C VAL A 33 2.29 -11.90 -2.06
N GLU A 34 3.34 -12.50 -2.63
CA GLU A 34 4.26 -13.36 -1.88
C GLU A 34 5.02 -12.57 -0.81
N VAL A 35 5.45 -11.36 -1.15
CA VAL A 35 6.19 -10.47 -0.25
C VAL A 35 5.31 -10.03 0.92
N ILE A 36 4.08 -9.59 0.64
CA ILE A 36 3.13 -9.16 1.68
C ILE A 36 2.82 -10.33 2.62
N ASN A 37 2.50 -11.51 2.07
CA ASN A 37 2.21 -12.69 2.88
C ASN A 37 3.42 -13.15 3.69
N SER A 38 4.63 -13.06 3.14
CA SER A 38 5.86 -13.36 3.87
C SER A 38 6.06 -12.40 5.06
N LEU A 39 5.81 -11.11 4.86
CA LEU A 39 5.89 -10.11 5.92
C LEU A 39 4.84 -10.36 7.00
N HIS A 40 3.60 -10.63 6.61
CA HIS A 40 2.54 -10.99 7.55
C HIS A 40 2.89 -12.27 8.33
N GLY A 41 3.38 -13.32 7.65
CA GLY A 41 3.81 -14.58 8.26
C GLY A 41 4.98 -14.45 9.23
N LYS A 42 5.80 -13.39 9.10
CA LYS A 42 6.84 -13.01 10.07
C LYS A 42 6.30 -12.25 11.29
N GLY A 43 4.99 -12.03 11.38
CA GLY A 43 4.33 -11.35 12.49
C GLY A 43 4.29 -9.82 12.37
N HIS A 44 4.46 -9.26 11.18
CA HIS A 44 4.24 -7.83 10.96
C HIS A 44 2.74 -7.53 10.77
N ASP A 45 2.28 -6.40 11.30
CA ASP A 45 0.93 -5.90 11.05
C ASP A 45 0.89 -5.25 9.67
N ILE A 46 0.06 -5.77 8.76
CA ILE A 46 -0.05 -5.31 7.38
C ILE A 46 -1.33 -4.48 7.21
N PHE A 47 -1.15 -3.20 6.92
CA PHE A 47 -2.23 -2.26 6.62
C PHE A 47 -2.24 -1.97 5.12
N LEU A 48 -3.31 -2.39 4.43
CA LEU A 48 -3.45 -2.17 2.99
C LEU A 48 -4.31 -0.94 2.71
N CYS A 49 -3.72 0.13 2.19
CA CYS A 49 -4.40 1.39 1.95
C CYS A 49 -4.81 1.54 0.49
N SER A 50 -6.12 1.59 0.24
CA SER A 50 -6.64 1.83 -1.11
C SER A 50 -6.93 3.31 -1.32
N TYR A 51 -6.66 3.79 -2.54
CA TYR A 51 -7.09 5.11 -2.98
C TYR A 51 -8.62 5.20 -3.22
N VAL A 52 -9.35 4.09 -3.27
CA VAL A 52 -10.81 4.17 -3.50
C VAL A 52 -11.57 4.62 -2.25
N HIS A 53 -12.72 5.25 -2.47
CA HIS A 53 -13.60 5.68 -1.38
C HIS A 53 -14.13 4.47 -0.58
N ARG A 54 -14.35 4.66 0.73
CA ARG A 54 -14.83 3.62 1.66
C ARG A 54 -16.06 2.84 1.19
N SER A 55 -16.93 3.44 0.36
CA SER A 55 -18.07 2.73 -0.25
C SER A 55 -17.66 1.53 -1.12
N ARG A 56 -16.40 1.45 -1.55
CA ARG A 56 -15.84 0.34 -2.32
C ARG A 56 -15.06 -0.68 -1.47
N TYR A 57 -15.07 -0.54 -0.15
CA TYR A 57 -14.35 -1.43 0.78
C TYR A 57 -14.61 -2.91 0.48
N ASN A 58 -15.88 -3.33 0.39
CA ASN A 58 -16.22 -4.74 0.15
C ASN A 58 -15.68 -5.26 -1.18
N PHE A 59 -15.63 -4.40 -2.20
CA PHE A 59 -15.05 -4.77 -3.49
C PHE A 59 -13.53 -4.95 -3.36
N ILE A 60 -12.81 -4.00 -2.74
CA ILE A 60 -11.37 -4.13 -2.51
C ILE A 60 -11.07 -5.37 -1.69
N LYS A 61 -11.81 -5.59 -0.60
CA LYS A 61 -11.71 -6.80 0.22
C LYS A 61 -11.87 -8.06 -0.65
N SER A 62 -12.86 -8.11 -1.53
CA SER A 62 -13.05 -9.26 -2.43
C SER A 62 -11.86 -9.49 -3.38
N VAL A 63 -11.14 -8.44 -3.78
CA VAL A 63 -9.93 -8.54 -4.60
C VAL A 63 -8.77 -9.10 -3.77
N ILE A 64 -8.53 -8.53 -2.59
CA ILE A 64 -7.49 -8.97 -1.66
C ILE A 64 -7.69 -10.44 -1.28
N ASP A 65 -8.92 -10.82 -0.89
CA ASP A 65 -9.27 -12.19 -0.56
C ASP A 65 -9.11 -13.14 -1.77
N PHE A 66 -9.45 -12.69 -2.99
CA PHE A 66 -9.32 -13.50 -4.21
C PHE A 66 -7.87 -13.85 -4.54
N TYR A 67 -6.93 -12.96 -4.23
CA TYR A 67 -5.50 -13.19 -4.40
C TYR A 67 -4.84 -13.85 -3.18
N GLY A 68 -5.60 -14.12 -2.11
CA GLY A 68 -5.10 -14.76 -0.91
C GLY A 68 -4.04 -13.94 -0.18
N ILE A 69 -4.19 -12.61 -0.17
CA ILE A 69 -3.29 -11.73 0.57
C ILE A 69 -3.69 -11.71 2.04
N ASP A 70 -2.72 -11.92 2.92
CA ASP A 70 -2.89 -11.80 4.36
C ASP A 70 -2.69 -10.34 4.82
N TYR A 71 -3.61 -9.85 5.66
CA TYR A 71 -3.61 -8.47 6.14
C TYR A 71 -4.19 -8.33 7.54
N THR A 72 -3.77 -7.27 8.23
CA THR A 72 -4.36 -6.82 9.50
C THR A 72 -5.62 -5.99 9.25
N GLU A 73 -5.55 -4.98 8.38
CA GLU A 73 -6.68 -4.12 8.05
C GLU A 73 -6.58 -3.56 6.62
N ILE A 74 -7.74 -3.42 5.95
CA ILE A 74 -7.86 -2.64 4.71
C ILE A 74 -8.35 -1.24 5.06
N LEU A 75 -7.58 -0.23 4.68
CA LEU A 75 -7.86 1.18 4.92
C LEU A 75 -8.41 1.82 3.64
N CYS A 76 -9.52 2.53 3.77
CA CYS A 76 -10.08 3.38 2.71
C CYS A 76 -10.44 4.75 3.31
N ARG A 77 -10.14 5.81 2.56
CA ARG A 77 -10.47 7.17 3.02
C ARG A 77 -11.98 7.42 3.13
N GLY A 78 -12.35 8.17 4.16
CA GLY A 78 -13.65 8.82 4.25
C GLY A 78 -13.81 10.00 3.28
N LYS A 79 -15.01 10.59 3.24
CA LYS A 79 -15.38 11.68 2.31
C LYS A 79 -14.55 12.96 2.46
N ALA A 80 -14.01 13.22 3.65
CA ALA A 80 -13.22 14.41 3.97
C ALA A 80 -11.83 14.08 4.53
N GLU A 81 -11.44 12.80 4.51
CA GLU A 81 -10.17 12.32 5.05
C GLU A 81 -9.12 12.33 3.93
N LYS A 82 -7.95 12.92 4.21
CA LYS A 82 -6.75 12.81 3.37
C LYS A 82 -6.04 11.50 3.68
N TYR A 83 -5.21 11.03 2.76
CA TYR A 83 -4.38 9.85 3.05
C TYR A 83 -3.36 10.12 4.14
N SER A 84 -2.83 11.35 4.23
CA SER A 84 -1.95 11.75 5.33
C SER A 84 -2.65 11.61 6.68
N ASP A 85 -3.94 11.94 6.79
CA ASP A 85 -4.71 11.73 8.04
C ASP A 85 -4.72 10.25 8.45
N ILE A 86 -4.84 9.33 7.47
CA ILE A 86 -4.78 7.88 7.71
C ILE A 86 -3.37 7.48 8.16
N VAL A 87 -2.32 7.92 7.45
CA VAL A 87 -0.94 7.62 7.82
C VAL A 87 -0.62 8.13 9.22
N GLU A 88 -1.05 9.34 9.56
CA GLU A 88 -0.86 9.94 10.88
C GLU A 88 -1.64 9.25 12.00
N ARG A 89 -2.81 8.69 11.69
CA ARG A 89 -3.61 7.88 12.62
C ARG A 89 -2.98 6.52 12.87
N ILE A 90 -2.51 5.85 11.83
CA ILE A 90 -1.93 4.51 11.92
C ILE A 90 -0.51 4.56 12.52
N ARG A 91 0.25 5.59 12.14
CA ARG A 91 1.68 5.76 12.45
C ARG A 91 2.46 4.49 12.13
N PRO A 92 2.56 4.13 10.84
CA PRO A 92 3.28 2.92 10.45
C PRO A 92 4.79 3.10 10.69
N ASP A 93 5.48 2.03 11.04
CA ASP A 93 6.95 2.02 11.10
C ASP A 93 7.53 2.12 9.68
N VAL A 94 6.84 1.52 8.70
CA VAL A 94 7.20 1.53 7.28
C VAL A 94 5.99 1.92 6.43
N LEU A 95 6.14 2.93 5.56
CA LEU A 95 5.16 3.30 4.54
C LEU A 95 5.69 2.95 3.16
N ILE A 96 4.92 2.19 2.39
CA ILE A 96 5.25 1.78 1.03
C ILE A 96 4.22 2.34 0.06
N GLU A 97 4.69 3.14 -0.89
CA GLU A 97 3.87 3.77 -1.92
C GLU A 97 4.62 3.80 -3.26
N ASP A 98 3.89 4.03 -4.35
CA ASP A 98 4.51 4.19 -5.66
C ASP A 98 5.08 5.60 -5.83
N ASP A 99 5.93 5.77 -6.84
CA ASP A 99 6.52 7.07 -7.18
C ASP A 99 5.53 8.04 -7.84
N CYS A 100 4.24 7.68 -7.93
CA CYS A 100 3.16 8.53 -8.46
C CYS A 100 3.46 9.15 -9.84
N LYS A 101 4.29 8.51 -10.68
CA LYS A 101 4.74 9.06 -11.97
C LYS A 101 3.59 9.54 -12.85
N SER A 102 2.50 8.77 -12.90
CA SER A 102 1.29 9.09 -13.67
C SER A 102 0.58 10.38 -13.26
N ILE A 103 0.80 10.88 -12.04
CA ILE A 103 0.15 12.10 -11.50
C ILE A 103 1.12 13.23 -11.15
N GLY A 104 2.39 13.13 -11.56
CA GLY A 104 3.40 14.18 -11.39
C GLY A 104 4.58 13.80 -10.50
N GLY A 105 4.73 12.52 -10.16
CA GLY A 105 5.91 11.98 -9.50
C GLY A 105 5.92 12.11 -7.98
N VAL A 106 7.09 11.83 -7.38
CA VAL A 106 7.32 11.69 -5.94
C VAL A 106 6.86 12.87 -5.07
N LYS A 107 6.70 14.07 -5.65
CA LYS A 107 6.16 15.24 -4.93
C LYS A 107 4.71 15.04 -4.48
N ASN A 108 3.97 14.15 -5.15
CA ASN A 108 2.58 13.83 -4.82
C ASN A 108 2.44 12.60 -3.90
N CYS A 109 3.55 11.99 -3.49
CA CYS A 109 3.52 10.90 -2.52
C CYS A 109 2.91 11.38 -1.19
N CYS A 110 2.10 10.52 -0.59
CA CYS A 110 1.38 10.76 0.65
C CYS A 110 2.31 11.18 1.78
N ILE A 111 3.52 10.59 1.85
CA ILE A 111 4.50 10.92 2.88
C ILE A 111 4.87 12.41 2.95
N ASN A 112 4.75 13.15 1.85
CA ASN A 112 5.06 14.58 1.83
C ASN A 112 4.02 15.45 2.54
N ASP A 113 2.78 14.95 2.64
CA ASP A 113 1.66 15.63 3.29
C ASP A 113 1.51 15.24 4.78
N VAL A 114 2.31 14.28 5.25
CA VAL A 114 2.35 13.85 6.66
C VAL A 114 3.09 14.89 7.49
N ARG A 115 2.55 15.25 8.66
CA ARG A 115 3.23 16.15 9.59
C ARG A 115 4.65 15.69 9.91
N GLU A 116 5.57 16.65 9.95
CA GLU A 116 7.00 16.39 10.04
C GLU A 116 7.41 15.58 11.28
N ASP A 117 6.79 15.84 12.44
CA ASP A 117 7.04 15.11 13.69
C ASP A 117 6.68 13.63 13.60
N ILE A 118 5.63 13.30 12.83
CA ILE A 118 5.23 11.92 12.57
C ILE A 118 6.12 11.32 11.48
N ARG A 119 6.29 12.03 10.36
CA ARG A 119 7.08 11.59 9.20
C ARG A 119 8.51 11.20 9.58
N ALA A 120 9.14 11.92 10.50
CA ALA A 120 10.49 11.64 10.98
C ALA A 120 10.66 10.23 11.58
N ASN A 121 9.56 9.58 11.99
CA ASN A 121 9.54 8.25 12.58
C ASN A 121 9.05 7.16 11.62
N ILE A 122 8.82 7.50 10.34
CA ILE A 122 8.32 6.56 9.33
C ILE A 122 9.43 6.28 8.32
N LYS A 123 9.82 5.01 8.15
CA LYS A 123 10.65 4.58 7.02
C LYS A 123 9.80 4.58 5.76
N SER A 124 9.98 5.58 4.89
CA SER A 124 9.29 5.64 3.59
C SER A 124 10.06 4.86 2.53
N ILE A 125 9.37 3.96 1.84
CA ILE A 125 9.88 3.20 0.70
C ILE A 125 9.02 3.54 -0.50
N ILE A 126 9.59 4.31 -1.44
CA ILE A 126 8.94 4.67 -2.68
C ILE A 126 9.38 3.67 -3.75
N VAL A 127 8.45 2.91 -4.31
CA VAL A 127 8.72 1.96 -5.39
C VAL A 127 8.36 2.56 -6.75
N PRO A 128 9.05 2.22 -7.85
CA PRO A 128 8.62 2.68 -9.17
C PRO A 128 7.20 2.19 -9.47
N GLU A 129 6.32 3.11 -9.89
CA GLU A 129 4.99 2.75 -10.35
C GLU A 129 5.12 1.67 -11.45
N PHE A 130 4.35 0.59 -11.32
CA PHE A 130 4.25 -0.43 -12.37
C PHE A 130 5.54 -1.19 -12.71
N SER A 131 6.45 -1.45 -11.77
CA SER A 131 7.71 -2.17 -12.07
C SER A 131 7.58 -3.65 -12.44
N GLY A 132 6.38 -4.24 -12.36
CA GLY A 132 5.85 -5.37 -13.17
C GLY A 132 6.62 -6.70 -13.26
N ASN A 133 7.90 -6.66 -13.60
CA ASN A 133 8.79 -7.80 -13.84
C ASN A 133 9.96 -7.85 -12.86
N ASP A 134 10.32 -6.73 -12.25
CA ASP A 134 11.32 -6.67 -11.19
C ASP A 134 10.58 -6.80 -9.86
N GLY A 135 10.80 -7.92 -9.15
CA GLY A 135 10.12 -8.20 -7.89
C GLY A 135 10.21 -7.03 -6.91
N ILE A 136 9.16 -6.84 -6.10
CA ILE A 136 9.18 -5.87 -5.01
C ILE A 136 10.09 -6.46 -3.93
N ILE A 137 11.33 -5.96 -3.84
CA ILE A 137 12.24 -6.34 -2.76
C ILE A 137 12.09 -5.30 -1.66
N ILE A 138 11.40 -5.69 -0.58
CA ILE A 138 11.32 -4.88 0.63
C ILE A 138 12.29 -5.49 1.65
N GLU A 139 13.49 -4.92 1.73
CA GLU A 139 14.42 -5.21 2.82
C GLU A 139 13.98 -4.41 4.05
N ILE A 140 13.27 -5.09 4.94
CA ILE A 140 13.02 -4.61 6.29
C ILE A 140 14.15 -5.15 7.14
N ASP A 141 15.15 -4.32 7.41
CA ASP A 141 16.20 -4.63 8.37
C ASP A 141 15.53 -4.93 9.71
N GLY A 142 15.56 -6.21 10.09
CA GLY A 142 15.23 -6.62 11.45
C GLY A 142 16.35 -6.09 12.33
N GLY A 143 16.11 -4.98 13.03
CA GLY A 143 16.97 -4.53 14.10
C GLY A 143 16.99 -5.55 15.23
N ASN A 144 17.81 -6.59 15.09
CA ASN A 144 18.42 -7.26 16.22
C ASN A 144 19.59 -6.37 16.62
N ASN A 145 19.35 -5.44 17.55
CA ASN A 145 20.40 -5.04 18.46
C ASN A 145 20.39 -6.09 19.57
N ASP A 146 21.43 -6.92 19.56
CA ASP A 146 21.84 -7.76 20.68
C ASP A 146 21.93 -6.99 22.00
#